data_AF-A0A099KB37-F1
#
_entry.id   AF-A0A099KB37-F1
#
_cell.length_a   1.000
_cell.length_b   1.000
_cell.length_c   1.000
_cell.angle_alpha   90.00
_cell.angle_beta   90.00
_cell.angle_gamma   90.00
#
_symmetry.space_group_name_H-M   'P 1'
#
loop_
_entity.id
_entity.type
_entity.pdbx_description
1 polymer ?
#
loop_
_entity_poly.entity_id
_entity_poly.type
_entity_poly.pdbx_seq_one_letter_code
_entity_poly.pdbx_strand_id
1 'polypeptide(L)'
;MDTDFHFYGTGTAALNAGFNLKQANLIANAAEYVDFFNSDFWSNWNIKDNTNIVQAITYPQLTCQTIGAKMAVDYNSDLWNAFHFPPGNLSHSQASNINSYEWEQNFKSRLKIRSTASSLSNAEVPKLCRPYSVFALDMAKDSINKFRELNDGKNDLTTLINTYTGNSGNYSVDDREKLALILLGIRMHVFADTWAHQDFTGEASKNINGAGTLNSVYASEKDSNVLSLTDWTGTAWALHSDTDCAAAPAFIPGSSACRGHGQVGHFPDYSWLSYIYPAAWHPSNGYILRNNPTEYNEAWSWLSTVMASCLGIKTASSKVSDNPLKTNSNTGGQSQKLTIPADINDAICKKHTLDNTKLSAVFESEKTWQSTELGKKFKLNERWNNNKCVFTEPMYKSLGLIDGLAQTRYGNINVEANSTLHYMQLAADIHYKWCQKWAEEHPEFKWQPAAIKK
;
A
#
# COMPACT_ATOMS: atom_id res chain seq x y z
N MET A 1 8.05 -8.48 -0.51
CA MET A 1 7.62 -7.21 0.12
C MET A 1 7.78 -7.35 1.63
N ASP A 2 8.06 -6.24 2.29
CA ASP A 2 8.39 -6.20 3.72
C ASP A 2 7.10 -6.10 4.55
N THR A 3 6.96 -6.98 5.55
CA THR A 3 5.86 -6.94 6.52
C THR A 3 6.00 -5.72 7.45
N ASP A 4 7.19 -5.12 7.54
CA ASP A 4 7.54 -4.05 8.47
C ASP A 4 6.50 -2.92 8.53
N PHE A 5 6.32 -2.14 7.47
CA PHE A 5 5.52 -0.93 7.54
C PHE A 5 4.06 -1.16 7.17
N HIS A 6 3.77 -1.99 6.17
CA HIS A 6 2.39 -2.21 5.75
C HIS A 6 1.56 -2.92 6.82
N PHE A 7 2.16 -3.84 7.59
CA PHE A 7 1.50 -4.42 8.76
C PHE A 7 1.72 -3.58 10.02
N TYR A 8 2.96 -3.43 10.52
CA TYR A 8 3.19 -2.78 11.81
C TYR A 8 3.00 -1.27 11.75
N GLY A 9 3.51 -0.60 10.71
CA GLY A 9 3.28 0.83 10.52
C GLY A 9 1.79 1.16 10.51
N THR A 10 1.01 0.45 9.68
CA THR A 10 -0.46 0.64 9.62
C THR A 10 -1.14 0.30 10.95
N GLY A 11 -0.84 -0.86 11.55
CA GLY A 11 -1.48 -1.29 12.79
C GLY A 11 -1.18 -0.35 13.96
N THR A 12 0.08 0.02 14.14
CA THR A 12 0.49 0.94 15.21
C THR A 12 -0.08 2.34 14.99
N ALA A 13 -0.20 2.80 13.74
CA ALA A 13 -0.89 4.03 13.40
C ALA A 13 -2.40 3.97 13.74
N ALA A 14 -3.05 2.80 13.56
CA ALA A 14 -4.44 2.59 13.93
C ALA A 14 -4.64 2.61 15.46
N LEU A 15 -3.75 1.95 16.23
CA LEU A 15 -3.78 2.04 17.70
C LEU A 15 -3.60 3.48 18.18
N ASN A 16 -2.66 4.21 17.58
CA ASN A 16 -2.42 5.62 17.90
C ASN A 16 -3.62 6.51 17.53
N ALA A 17 -4.34 6.17 16.47
CA ALA A 17 -5.58 6.85 16.07
C ALA A 17 -6.77 6.60 17.02
N GLY A 18 -6.69 5.59 17.90
CA GLY A 18 -7.73 5.27 18.89
C GLY A 18 -8.51 3.98 18.62
N PHE A 19 -8.16 3.20 17.60
CA PHE A 19 -8.75 1.87 17.40
C PHE A 19 -8.32 0.92 18.51
N ASN A 20 -9.21 0.02 18.92
CA ASN A 20 -8.83 -1.03 19.87
C ASN A 20 -7.95 -2.09 19.18
N LEU A 21 -7.29 -2.94 19.98
CA LEU A 21 -6.33 -3.93 19.46
C LEU A 21 -6.95 -4.92 18.46
N LYS A 22 -8.21 -5.33 18.64
CA LYS A 22 -8.89 -6.24 17.71
C LYS A 22 -9.10 -5.57 16.35
N GLN A 23 -9.57 -4.31 16.36
CA GLN A 23 -9.79 -3.51 15.17
C GLN A 23 -8.46 -3.19 14.46
N ALA A 24 -7.45 -2.73 15.21
CA ALA A 24 -6.13 -2.42 14.66
C ALA A 24 -5.45 -3.65 14.05
N ASN A 25 -5.58 -4.83 14.67
CA ASN A 25 -5.11 -6.08 14.06
C ASN A 25 -5.83 -6.34 12.72
N LEU A 26 -7.15 -6.19 12.66
CA LEU A 26 -7.87 -6.43 11.41
C LEU A 26 -7.46 -5.45 10.29
N ILE A 27 -7.28 -4.17 10.63
CA ILE A 27 -6.78 -3.14 9.70
C ILE A 27 -5.38 -3.50 9.20
N ALA A 28 -4.45 -3.83 10.10
CA ALA A 28 -3.08 -4.20 9.76
C ALA A 28 -3.01 -5.43 8.85
N ASN A 29 -3.84 -6.45 9.14
CA ASN A 29 -3.98 -7.63 8.31
C ASN A 29 -4.48 -7.29 6.91
N ALA A 30 -5.53 -6.47 6.82
CA ALA A 30 -6.09 -6.06 5.53
C ALA A 30 -5.10 -5.25 4.70
N ALA A 31 -4.27 -4.41 5.33
CA ALA A 31 -3.19 -3.70 4.64
C ALA A 31 -2.15 -4.68 4.10
N GLU A 32 -1.59 -5.51 4.96
CA GLU A 32 -0.60 -6.52 4.58
C GLU A 32 -1.10 -7.44 3.46
N TYR A 33 -2.38 -7.87 3.51
CA TYR A 33 -2.94 -8.72 2.46
C TYR A 33 -2.87 -8.13 1.06
N VAL A 34 -2.81 -6.81 0.90
CA VAL A 34 -2.68 -6.20 -0.43
C VAL A 34 -1.42 -6.73 -1.15
N ASP A 35 -0.33 -6.88 -0.42
CA ASP A 35 0.95 -7.39 -0.93
C ASP A 35 0.99 -8.90 -1.15
N PHE A 36 0.24 -9.65 -0.33
CA PHE A 36 0.32 -11.11 -0.30
C PHE A 36 -0.84 -11.81 -1.02
N PHE A 37 -1.87 -11.09 -1.46
CA PHE A 37 -3.02 -11.68 -2.14
C PHE A 37 -2.68 -12.08 -3.57
N ASN A 38 -2.13 -13.29 -3.70
CA ASN A 38 -1.36 -13.73 -4.85
C ASN A 38 -2.05 -14.74 -5.76
N SER A 39 -1.28 -15.27 -6.72
CA SER A 39 -1.72 -16.24 -7.72
C SER A 39 -2.34 -17.53 -7.17
N ASP A 40 -2.14 -17.83 -5.89
CA ASP A 40 -2.75 -18.98 -5.23
C ASP A 40 -4.28 -18.86 -5.18
N PHE A 41 -4.80 -17.64 -5.13
CA PHE A 41 -6.24 -17.37 -5.15
C PHE A 41 -6.81 -17.17 -6.55
N TRP A 42 -5.99 -17.36 -7.60
CA TRP A 42 -6.35 -17.13 -8.99
C TRP A 42 -7.26 -18.23 -9.53
N SER A 43 -8.53 -18.18 -9.14
CA SER A 43 -9.59 -19.12 -9.50
C SER A 43 -10.95 -18.44 -9.37
N ASN A 44 -12.02 -19.07 -9.85
CA ASN A 44 -13.37 -18.62 -9.52
C ASN A 44 -13.68 -18.96 -8.08
N TRP A 45 -14.46 -18.15 -7.39
CA TRP A 45 -14.80 -18.39 -5.99
C TRP A 45 -16.29 -18.68 -5.86
N ASN A 46 -16.60 -19.75 -5.15
CA ASN A 46 -17.93 -20.00 -4.63
C ASN A 46 -17.95 -19.53 -3.18
N ILE A 47 -18.69 -18.47 -2.93
CA ILE A 47 -18.94 -18.00 -1.58
C ILE A 47 -20.03 -18.90 -0.99
N LYS A 48 -19.70 -19.57 0.10
CA LYS A 48 -20.57 -20.55 0.76
C LYS A 48 -21.04 -20.06 2.11
N ASP A 49 -22.35 -20.10 2.30
CA ASP A 49 -22.97 -20.09 3.61
C ASP A 49 -23.36 -21.53 3.95
N ASN A 50 -22.62 -22.13 4.89
CA ASN A 50 -22.67 -23.57 5.16
C ASN A 50 -22.41 -24.39 3.87
N THR A 51 -23.41 -25.11 3.37
CA THR A 51 -23.32 -25.92 2.14
C THR A 51 -23.80 -25.19 0.89
N ASN A 52 -24.49 -24.05 1.05
CA ASN A 52 -25.14 -23.35 -0.05
C ASN A 52 -24.20 -22.31 -0.67
N ILE A 53 -24.14 -22.27 -2.00
CA ILE A 53 -23.44 -21.19 -2.72
C ILE A 53 -24.36 -19.97 -2.73
N VAL A 54 -23.93 -18.90 -2.07
CA VAL A 54 -24.68 -17.64 -1.96
C VAL A 54 -24.22 -16.59 -2.97
N GLN A 55 -22.98 -16.69 -3.44
CA GLN A 55 -22.42 -15.81 -4.46
C GLN A 55 -21.31 -16.54 -5.25
N ALA A 56 -21.19 -16.23 -6.54
CA ALA A 56 -20.07 -16.64 -7.37
C ALA A 56 -19.24 -15.40 -7.76
N ILE A 57 -17.92 -15.49 -7.61
CA ILE A 57 -16.99 -14.42 -8.00
C ILE A 57 -16.11 -14.95 -9.14
N THR A 58 -16.29 -14.35 -10.30
CA THR A 58 -15.47 -14.59 -11.50
C THR A 58 -14.45 -13.46 -11.56
N TYR A 59 -13.15 -13.78 -11.44
CA TYR A 59 -12.03 -12.82 -11.37
C TYR A 59 -11.93 -12.07 -10.03
N PRO A 60 -11.51 -12.76 -8.93
CA PRO A 60 -11.16 -12.07 -7.70
C PRO A 60 -10.09 -10.98 -7.95
N GLN A 61 -10.15 -9.89 -7.20
CA GLN A 61 -9.25 -8.74 -7.35
C GLN A 61 -7.90 -9.04 -6.70
N LEU A 62 -7.06 -9.81 -7.39
CA LEU A 62 -5.71 -10.11 -6.93
C LEU A 62 -4.85 -8.85 -6.94
N THR A 63 -4.46 -8.39 -5.76
CA THR A 63 -3.80 -7.10 -5.58
C THR A 63 -2.28 -7.19 -5.63
N CYS A 64 -1.67 -8.38 -5.53
CA CYS A 64 -0.22 -8.52 -5.37
C CYS A 64 0.60 -8.28 -6.66
N GLN A 65 1.91 -8.08 -6.46
CA GLN A 65 2.92 -7.93 -7.50
C GLN A 65 3.24 -9.22 -8.27
N THR A 66 2.98 -10.40 -7.69
CA THR A 66 3.52 -11.67 -8.17
C THR A 66 2.66 -12.30 -9.28
N ILE A 67 3.09 -12.08 -10.53
CA ILE A 67 2.61 -12.82 -11.70
C ILE A 67 3.38 -14.14 -11.76
N GLY A 68 2.93 -15.17 -11.03
CA GLY A 68 3.41 -16.52 -11.30
C GLY A 68 3.10 -16.92 -12.75
N ALA A 69 3.83 -17.90 -13.32
CA ALA A 69 3.56 -18.42 -14.67
C ALA A 69 2.08 -18.79 -14.90
N LYS A 70 1.37 -19.15 -13.83
CA LYS A 70 -0.07 -19.34 -13.79
C LYS A 70 -0.80 -18.12 -14.36
N MET A 71 -0.56 -16.92 -13.84
CA MET A 71 -1.33 -15.71 -14.13
C MET A 71 -1.01 -15.03 -15.47
N ALA A 72 -0.02 -15.50 -16.22
CA ALA A 72 0.46 -14.86 -17.46
C ALA A 72 -0.61 -14.76 -18.57
N VAL A 73 -1.67 -15.56 -18.50
CA VAL A 73 -2.69 -15.65 -19.56
C VAL A 73 -3.75 -14.56 -19.46
N ASP A 74 -4.07 -14.08 -18.24
CA ASP A 74 -5.19 -13.17 -18.02
C ASP A 74 -4.95 -12.03 -17.03
N TYR A 75 -3.75 -11.92 -16.46
CA TYR A 75 -3.44 -10.84 -15.52
C TYR A 75 -3.56 -9.46 -16.15
N ASN A 76 -4.19 -8.55 -15.41
CA ASN A 76 -4.30 -7.15 -15.75
C ASN A 76 -3.36 -6.35 -14.86
N SER A 77 -2.27 -5.81 -15.42
CA SER A 77 -1.31 -5.02 -14.66
C SER A 77 -1.91 -3.77 -14.03
N ASP A 78 -3.04 -3.30 -14.56
CA ASP A 78 -3.68 -2.08 -14.10
C ASP A 78 -4.45 -2.30 -12.79
N LEU A 79 -4.78 -3.57 -12.48
CA LEU A 79 -5.30 -3.94 -11.17
C LEU A 79 -4.27 -3.64 -10.09
N TRP A 80 -3.05 -4.14 -10.24
CA TRP A 80 -1.96 -3.89 -9.31
C TRP A 80 -1.60 -2.41 -9.19
N ASN A 81 -1.60 -1.66 -10.30
CA ASN A 81 -1.38 -0.21 -10.24
C ASN A 81 -2.43 0.51 -9.38
N ALA A 82 -3.69 0.05 -9.37
CA ALA A 82 -4.75 0.63 -8.53
C ALA A 82 -4.53 0.43 -7.03
N PHE A 83 -3.68 -0.52 -6.63
CA PHE A 83 -3.35 -0.79 -5.24
C PHE A 83 -1.98 -0.26 -4.80
N HIS A 84 -1.05 -0.05 -5.74
CA HIS A 84 0.34 0.28 -5.40
C HIS A 84 0.89 1.56 -6.05
N PHE A 85 0.45 1.91 -7.26
CA PHE A 85 1.02 3.04 -8.03
C PHE A 85 -0.06 4.07 -8.41
N PRO A 86 -0.65 4.74 -7.42
CA PRO A 86 -1.60 5.81 -7.69
C PRO A 86 -0.92 7.03 -8.34
N PRO A 87 -1.59 7.74 -9.26
CA PRO A 87 -1.03 8.90 -9.94
C PRO A 87 -0.99 10.12 -9.00
N GLY A 88 -0.09 11.08 -9.22
CA GLY A 88 -0.03 12.20 -8.28
C GLY A 88 0.75 13.45 -8.65
N ASN A 89 1.32 13.55 -9.85
CA ASN A 89 2.24 14.65 -10.18
C ASN A 89 1.56 15.84 -10.87
N LEU A 90 0.36 16.21 -10.39
CA LEU A 90 -0.35 17.43 -10.75
C LEU A 90 -0.75 18.22 -9.51
N SER A 91 -0.76 19.55 -9.62
CA SER A 91 -1.15 20.43 -8.53
C SER A 91 -2.63 20.32 -8.20
N HIS A 92 -2.97 20.50 -6.93
CA HIS A 92 -4.37 20.71 -6.50
C HIS A 92 -4.98 21.90 -7.24
N SER A 93 -6.22 21.75 -7.70
CA SER A 93 -6.95 22.86 -8.30
C SER A 93 -7.27 23.93 -7.24
N GLN A 94 -7.22 25.21 -7.63
CA GLN A 94 -7.53 26.33 -6.71
C GLN A 94 -9.05 26.51 -6.47
N ALA A 95 -9.90 25.70 -7.11
CA ALA A 95 -11.32 25.99 -7.25
C ALA A 95 -12.20 25.62 -6.04
N SER A 96 -11.70 24.86 -5.07
CA SER A 96 -12.50 24.43 -3.90
C SER A 96 -11.89 24.93 -2.58
N ASN A 97 -12.25 26.16 -2.20
CA ASN A 97 -11.82 26.79 -0.94
C ASN A 97 -12.54 26.26 0.31
N ILE A 98 -13.43 25.26 0.20
CA ILE A 98 -14.08 24.62 1.35
C ILE A 98 -13.38 23.31 1.65
N ASN A 99 -12.59 23.31 2.73
CA ASN A 99 -11.96 22.10 3.25
C ASN A 99 -12.97 21.27 4.03
N SER A 100 -13.03 19.98 3.74
CA SER A 100 -13.88 19.05 4.51
C SER A 100 -13.24 18.68 5.85
N TYR A 101 -11.92 18.80 5.96
CA TYR A 101 -11.13 18.45 7.14
C TYR A 101 -10.10 19.55 7.48
N GLU A 102 -9.85 19.77 8.77
CA GLU A 102 -8.90 20.81 9.27
C GLU A 102 -7.48 20.62 8.71
N TRP A 103 -7.07 19.37 8.50
CA TRP A 103 -5.74 19.02 8.00
C TRP A 103 -5.57 19.17 6.48
N GLU A 104 -6.65 19.37 5.71
CA GLU A 104 -6.65 19.31 4.24
C GLU A 104 -5.70 20.35 3.63
N GLN A 105 -5.67 21.57 4.15
CA GLN A 105 -4.76 22.61 3.64
C GLN A 105 -3.29 22.29 3.93
N ASN A 106 -3.00 21.76 5.12
CA ASN A 106 -1.64 21.34 5.45
C ASN A 106 -1.20 20.19 4.54
N PHE A 107 -2.08 19.21 4.28
CA PHE A 107 -1.83 18.12 3.36
C PHE A 107 -1.50 18.63 1.96
N LYS A 108 -2.37 19.47 1.37
CA LYS A 108 -2.16 20.07 0.04
C LYS A 108 -0.85 20.84 -0.05
N SER A 109 -0.51 21.62 0.98
CA SER A 109 0.69 22.46 1.00
C SER A 109 2.01 21.69 0.95
N ARG A 110 1.98 20.38 1.28
CA ARG A 110 3.16 19.51 1.31
C ARG A 110 3.45 18.86 -0.06
N LEU A 111 2.54 18.97 -1.04
CA LEU A 111 2.73 18.41 -2.37
C LEU A 111 3.93 19.04 -3.07
N LYS A 112 4.87 18.19 -3.48
CA LYS A 112 6.01 18.56 -4.32
C LYS A 112 5.82 17.95 -5.70
N ILE A 113 5.65 18.81 -6.71
CA ILE A 113 5.58 18.42 -8.12
C ILE A 113 7.00 18.22 -8.66
N ARG A 114 7.23 17.12 -9.36
CA ARG A 114 8.47 16.84 -10.07
C ARG A 114 8.44 17.51 -11.44
N SER A 115 9.46 18.33 -11.69
CA SER A 115 9.82 18.70 -13.06
C SER A 115 10.42 17.49 -13.76
N THR A 116 10.01 17.26 -15.00
CA THR A 116 10.41 16.08 -15.78
C THR A 116 11.16 16.48 -17.05
N ALA A 117 11.97 15.56 -17.58
CA ALA A 117 12.65 15.73 -18.84
C ALA A 117 11.67 16.01 -19.99
N SER A 118 12.10 16.82 -20.96
CA SER A 118 11.32 17.14 -22.14
C SER A 118 11.07 15.92 -23.05
N SER A 119 11.80 14.82 -22.83
CA SER A 119 11.60 13.54 -23.50
C SER A 119 10.38 12.79 -23.00
N LEU A 120 9.88 13.09 -21.79
CA LEU A 120 8.65 12.49 -21.30
C LEU A 120 7.44 13.14 -21.93
N SER A 121 6.50 12.32 -22.38
CA SER A 121 5.27 12.84 -22.94
C SER A 121 4.43 13.53 -21.86
N ASN A 122 3.65 14.54 -22.25
CA ASN A 122 2.63 15.14 -21.39
C ASN A 122 1.57 14.13 -20.90
N ALA A 123 1.61 12.87 -21.36
CA ALA A 123 0.77 11.79 -20.88
C ALA A 123 1.37 10.98 -19.73
N GLU A 124 2.69 10.97 -19.60
CA GLU A 124 3.42 10.19 -18.61
C GLU A 124 3.65 10.99 -17.32
N VAL A 125 3.92 12.29 -17.45
CA VAL A 125 4.25 13.18 -16.32
C VAL A 125 3.21 13.14 -15.20
N PRO A 126 1.89 13.21 -15.46
CA PRO A 126 0.89 13.22 -14.39
C PRO A 126 0.84 11.93 -13.56
N LYS A 127 1.24 10.81 -14.15
CA LYS A 127 1.13 9.47 -13.56
C LYS A 127 2.14 9.19 -12.47
N LEU A 128 3.21 9.98 -12.37
CA LEU A 128 4.23 9.82 -11.33
C LEU A 128 3.54 9.82 -9.95
N CYS A 129 3.75 8.73 -9.20
CA CYS A 129 3.19 8.59 -7.87
C CYS A 129 3.81 9.63 -6.94
N ARG A 130 2.95 10.35 -6.21
CA ARG A 130 3.35 11.38 -5.24
C ARG A 130 2.48 11.27 -3.99
N PRO A 131 3.04 11.43 -2.79
CA PRO A 131 2.26 11.69 -1.60
C PRO A 131 1.65 13.08 -1.73
N TYR A 132 0.65 13.36 -0.91
CA TYR A 132 -0.04 14.65 -0.92
C TYR A 132 -0.76 14.98 -2.23
N SER A 133 -0.91 14.02 -3.14
CA SER A 133 -1.55 14.22 -4.43
C SER A 133 -3.07 14.43 -4.30
N VAL A 134 -3.70 14.84 -5.40
CA VAL A 134 -5.17 14.89 -5.52
C VAL A 134 -5.76 13.50 -5.24
N PHE A 135 -5.20 12.44 -5.85
CA PHE A 135 -5.61 11.06 -5.61
C PHE A 135 -5.52 10.68 -4.13
N ALA A 136 -4.39 10.92 -3.49
CA ALA A 136 -4.17 10.55 -2.09
C ALA A 136 -5.15 11.28 -1.16
N LEU A 137 -5.40 12.57 -1.42
CA LEU A 137 -6.37 13.36 -0.68
C LEU A 137 -7.80 12.83 -0.85
N ASP A 138 -8.23 12.61 -2.09
CA ASP A 138 -9.59 12.15 -2.38
C ASP A 138 -9.83 10.75 -1.83
N MET A 139 -8.83 9.86 -1.92
CA MET A 139 -8.89 8.53 -1.32
C MET A 139 -9.03 8.61 0.20
N ALA A 140 -8.27 9.48 0.87
CA ALA A 140 -8.37 9.67 2.30
C ALA A 140 -9.77 10.17 2.70
N LYS A 141 -10.32 11.14 1.96
CA LYS A 141 -11.67 11.69 2.19
C LYS A 141 -12.75 10.62 1.96
N ASP A 142 -12.68 9.88 0.87
CA ASP A 142 -13.61 8.79 0.55
C ASP A 142 -13.52 7.65 1.58
N SER A 143 -12.32 7.34 2.08
CA SER A 143 -12.11 6.35 3.15
C SER A 143 -12.82 6.74 4.44
N ILE A 144 -12.68 7.99 4.87
CA ILE A 144 -13.36 8.50 6.07
C ILE A 144 -14.88 8.47 5.90
N ASN A 145 -15.37 8.89 4.72
CA ASN A 145 -16.80 8.92 4.44
C ASN A 145 -17.40 7.51 4.42
N LYS A 146 -16.82 6.58 3.67
CA LYS A 146 -17.29 5.19 3.58
C LYS A 146 -17.18 4.44 4.90
N PHE A 147 -16.10 4.66 5.67
CA PHE A 147 -15.97 4.08 7.00
C PHE A 147 -17.14 4.49 7.90
N ARG A 148 -17.53 5.77 7.87
CA ARG A 148 -18.66 6.27 8.67
C ARG A 148 -20.00 5.78 8.13
N GLU A 149 -20.21 5.79 6.82
CA GLU A 149 -21.45 5.33 6.18
C GLU A 149 -21.70 3.84 6.43
N LEU A 150 -20.68 2.99 6.31
CA LEU A 150 -20.80 1.56 6.63
C LEU A 150 -21.23 1.34 8.10
N ASN A 151 -20.72 2.17 9.01
CA ASN A 151 -20.97 2.06 10.45
C ASN A 151 -22.21 2.84 10.95
N ASP A 152 -22.86 3.66 10.12
CA ASP A 152 -24.01 4.46 10.57
C ASP A 152 -25.34 3.68 10.56
N GLY A 153 -25.37 2.54 9.88
CA GLY A 153 -26.51 1.61 9.85
C GLY A 153 -27.74 2.10 9.08
N LYS A 154 -27.66 3.20 8.32
CA LYS A 154 -28.84 3.78 7.64
C LYS A 154 -29.32 2.99 6.43
N ASN A 155 -28.38 2.47 5.63
CA ASN A 155 -28.66 1.67 4.43
C ASN A 155 -28.30 0.22 4.68
N ASP A 156 -28.99 -0.76 4.08
CA ASP A 156 -28.57 -2.16 4.17
C ASP A 156 -27.20 -2.40 3.49
N LEU A 157 -26.42 -3.40 3.94
CA LEU A 157 -25.07 -3.62 3.44
C LEU A 157 -25.05 -3.98 1.95
N THR A 158 -26.05 -4.74 1.48
CA THR A 158 -26.16 -5.10 0.07
C THR A 158 -26.36 -3.85 -0.80
N THR A 159 -27.26 -2.95 -0.39
CA THR A 159 -27.47 -1.67 -1.06
C THR A 159 -26.20 -0.84 -1.10
N LEU A 160 -25.43 -0.77 0.00
CA LEU A 160 -24.16 -0.03 0.03
C LEU A 160 -23.13 -0.63 -0.93
N ILE A 161 -22.91 -1.95 -0.90
CA ILE A 161 -21.95 -2.61 -1.80
C ILE A 161 -22.36 -2.42 -3.26
N ASN A 162 -23.64 -2.62 -3.59
CA ASN A 162 -24.16 -2.43 -4.95
C ASN A 162 -23.98 -0.97 -5.40
N THR A 163 -24.21 0.00 -4.51
CA THR A 163 -24.01 1.44 -4.78
C THR A 163 -22.54 1.76 -5.03
N TYR A 164 -21.64 1.24 -4.20
CA TYR A 164 -20.21 1.52 -4.30
C TYR A 164 -19.54 0.85 -5.50
N THR A 165 -20.03 -0.33 -5.88
CA THR A 165 -19.40 -1.13 -6.94
C THR A 165 -20.12 -1.03 -8.29
N GLY A 166 -21.38 -0.58 -8.30
CA GLY A 166 -22.25 -0.63 -9.48
C GLY A 166 -22.67 -2.05 -9.88
N ASN A 167 -22.37 -3.06 -9.06
CA ASN A 167 -22.75 -4.45 -9.30
C ASN A 167 -24.13 -4.73 -8.69
N SER A 168 -24.87 -5.67 -9.29
CA SER A 168 -26.12 -6.17 -8.72
C SER A 168 -25.87 -7.51 -8.03
N GLY A 169 -25.62 -7.47 -6.72
CA GLY A 169 -25.45 -8.65 -5.87
C GLY A 169 -26.48 -8.73 -4.74
N ASN A 170 -26.65 -9.93 -4.18
CA ASN A 170 -27.33 -10.17 -2.91
C ASN A 170 -26.30 -10.77 -1.95
N TYR A 171 -25.99 -10.07 -0.87
CA TYR A 171 -24.98 -10.51 0.09
C TYR A 171 -25.67 -11.04 1.35
N SER A 172 -25.43 -12.30 1.69
CA SER A 172 -26.03 -12.95 2.88
C SER A 172 -25.35 -12.59 4.20
N VAL A 173 -24.28 -11.80 4.14
CA VAL A 173 -23.47 -11.42 5.29
C VAL A 173 -23.71 -9.97 5.67
N ASP A 174 -23.75 -9.68 6.98
CA ASP A 174 -23.96 -8.32 7.51
C ASP A 174 -23.03 -8.04 8.70
N ASP A 175 -21.73 -7.96 8.41
CA ASP A 175 -20.68 -7.52 9.33
C ASP A 175 -20.05 -6.23 8.79
N ARG A 176 -20.79 -5.13 8.93
CA ARG A 176 -20.43 -3.81 8.41
C ARG A 176 -19.14 -3.28 9.00
N GLU A 177 -18.96 -3.47 10.30
CA GLU A 177 -17.76 -3.03 11.01
C GLU A 177 -16.54 -3.74 10.42
N LYS A 178 -16.62 -5.07 10.23
CA LYS A 178 -15.55 -5.83 9.58
C LYS A 178 -15.26 -5.32 8.17
N LEU A 179 -16.28 -5.06 7.33
CA LEU A 179 -16.05 -4.49 6.00
C LEU A 179 -15.40 -3.11 6.07
N ALA A 180 -15.86 -2.24 6.96
CA ALA A 180 -15.33 -0.88 7.14
C ALA A 180 -13.85 -0.91 7.56
N LEU A 181 -13.49 -1.78 8.50
CA LEU A 181 -12.12 -1.95 8.98
C LEU A 181 -11.21 -2.54 7.90
N ILE A 182 -11.70 -3.54 7.16
CA ILE A 182 -10.94 -4.16 6.06
C ILE A 182 -10.72 -3.16 4.92
N LEU A 183 -11.75 -2.44 4.48
CA LEU A 183 -11.63 -1.40 3.47
C LEU A 183 -10.66 -0.30 3.89
N LEU A 184 -10.72 0.11 5.17
CA LEU A 184 -9.78 1.07 5.72
C LEU A 184 -8.34 0.53 5.64
N GLY A 185 -8.10 -0.73 6.05
CA GLY A 185 -6.77 -1.35 5.96
C GLY A 185 -6.23 -1.41 4.54
N ILE A 186 -7.02 -1.90 3.57
CA ILE A 186 -6.64 -1.91 2.14
C ILE A 186 -6.26 -0.51 1.68
N ARG A 187 -7.05 0.52 2.00
CA ARG A 187 -6.75 1.87 1.53
C ARG A 187 -5.60 2.54 2.26
N MET A 188 -5.36 2.19 3.52
CA MET A 188 -4.20 2.65 4.27
C MET A 188 -2.90 2.05 3.72
N HIS A 189 -2.94 0.82 3.19
CA HIS A 189 -1.86 0.29 2.36
C HIS A 189 -1.59 1.17 1.15
N VAL A 190 -2.60 1.38 0.29
CA VAL A 190 -2.48 2.20 -0.93
C VAL A 190 -2.01 3.62 -0.60
N PHE A 191 -2.47 4.17 0.52
CA PHE A 191 -2.09 5.49 0.99
C PHE A 191 -0.62 5.53 1.40
N ALA A 192 -0.13 4.54 2.15
CA ALA A 192 1.28 4.39 2.49
C ALA A 192 2.16 4.26 1.24
N ASP A 193 1.70 3.52 0.22
CA ASP A 193 2.41 3.35 -1.05
C ASP A 193 2.62 4.67 -1.80
N THR A 194 1.79 5.68 -1.56
CA THR A 194 2.05 7.03 -2.12
C THR A 194 3.39 7.61 -1.64
N TRP A 195 3.87 7.23 -0.45
CA TRP A 195 5.19 7.61 0.06
C TRP A 195 6.28 6.63 -0.32
N ALA A 196 6.02 5.33 -0.28
CA ALA A 196 6.98 4.29 -0.62
C ALA A 196 7.38 4.41 -2.10
N HIS A 197 6.37 4.39 -2.98
CA HIS A 197 6.53 4.28 -4.43
C HIS A 197 6.63 5.63 -5.15
N GLN A 198 7.00 6.67 -4.41
CA GLN A 198 7.24 8.00 -4.94
C GLN A 198 8.11 7.97 -6.18
N ASP A 199 7.72 8.76 -7.17
CA ASP A 199 8.48 8.95 -8.41
C ASP A 199 8.49 7.75 -9.37
N PHE A 200 7.58 6.79 -9.18
CA PHE A 200 7.33 5.65 -10.06
C PHE A 200 5.86 5.58 -10.50
N THR A 201 5.56 4.81 -11.55
CA THR A 201 4.19 4.74 -12.12
C THR A 201 3.59 3.34 -12.16
N GLY A 202 4.35 2.30 -11.81
CA GLY A 202 3.89 0.92 -11.95
C GLY A 202 3.87 0.41 -13.39
N GLU A 203 3.75 1.28 -14.39
CA GLU A 203 3.73 0.93 -15.82
C GLU A 203 5.09 0.41 -16.30
N ALA A 204 5.12 -0.39 -17.37
CA ALA A 204 6.37 -0.83 -17.99
C ALA A 204 6.98 0.29 -18.87
N SER A 205 7.53 1.34 -18.23
CA SER A 205 8.15 2.49 -18.93
C SER A 205 9.59 2.71 -18.46
N LYS A 206 10.53 2.53 -19.39
CA LYS A 206 11.96 2.81 -19.16
C LYS A 206 12.25 4.30 -18.99
N ASN A 207 11.46 5.16 -19.61
CA ASN A 207 11.66 6.61 -19.56
C ASN A 207 11.22 7.20 -18.21
N ILE A 208 10.40 6.46 -17.46
CA ILE A 208 9.93 6.88 -16.14
C ILE A 208 10.62 6.06 -15.04
N ASN A 209 10.38 4.75 -15.01
CA ASN A 209 10.83 3.89 -13.90
C ASN A 209 12.30 3.43 -14.06
N GLY A 210 12.98 3.86 -15.12
CA GLY A 210 14.39 3.55 -15.32
C GLY A 210 15.28 4.25 -14.30
N ALA A 211 16.30 3.54 -13.82
CA ALA A 211 17.31 4.04 -12.90
C ALA A 211 18.74 3.81 -13.43
N GLY A 212 18.93 3.87 -14.76
CA GLY A 212 20.24 3.70 -15.41
C GLY A 212 20.84 2.30 -15.24
N THR A 213 22.17 2.19 -15.18
CA THR A 213 22.84 0.94 -14.75
C THR A 213 22.85 0.86 -13.22
N LEU A 214 22.54 -0.31 -12.64
CA LEU A 214 22.43 -0.51 -11.19
C LEU A 214 23.70 -0.14 -10.39
N ASN A 215 24.88 -0.10 -11.03
CA ASN A 215 26.14 0.39 -10.45
C ASN A 215 26.12 1.90 -10.07
N SER A 216 25.02 2.59 -10.37
CA SER A 216 24.85 4.03 -10.09
C SER A 216 23.69 4.35 -9.15
N VAL A 217 23.05 3.35 -8.54
CA VAL A 217 22.46 3.63 -7.24
C VAL A 217 23.66 3.90 -6.33
N TYR A 218 23.71 5.04 -5.67
CA TYR A 218 24.83 5.38 -4.81
C TYR A 218 24.29 5.61 -3.43
N ALA A 219 25.13 5.33 -2.46
CA ALA A 219 25.11 6.16 -1.30
C ALA A 219 25.92 7.40 -1.46
N SER A 220 25.38 8.49 -0.94
CA SER A 220 26.16 9.68 -0.73
C SER A 220 27.29 9.41 0.29
N GLU A 221 28.53 9.70 -0.10
CA GLU A 221 29.72 9.68 0.77
C GLU A 221 29.77 10.82 1.80
N LYS A 222 28.89 11.83 1.71
CA LYS A 222 28.88 12.97 2.65
C LYS A 222 28.18 12.68 3.98
N ASP A 223 27.62 11.49 4.09
CA ASP A 223 26.98 10.96 5.26
C ASP A 223 27.59 9.57 5.43
N SER A 224 28.18 9.24 6.59
CA SER A 224 28.66 7.88 6.91
C SER A 224 27.53 6.84 7.01
N ASN A 225 26.42 7.11 6.33
CA ASN A 225 25.04 6.79 6.66
C ASN A 225 24.22 6.39 5.44
N VAL A 226 24.86 6.27 4.27
CA VAL A 226 24.25 5.77 3.05
C VAL A 226 25.17 4.62 2.56
N LEU A 227 24.64 3.47 2.10
CA LEU A 227 25.42 2.31 1.57
C LEU A 227 26.11 2.55 0.21
N SER A 228 27.44 2.72 0.15
CA SER A 228 28.11 2.95 -1.15
C SER A 228 28.14 1.66 -1.96
N LEU A 229 27.50 1.69 -3.13
CA LEU A 229 27.51 0.61 -4.11
C LEU A 229 28.87 0.48 -4.83
N THR A 230 29.90 1.19 -4.37
CA THR A 230 31.26 1.12 -4.92
C THR A 230 32.03 -0.13 -4.48
N ASP A 231 31.57 -0.86 -3.46
CA ASP A 231 32.13 -2.17 -3.08
C ASP A 231 31.51 -3.33 -3.89
N TRP A 232 30.69 -3.02 -4.89
CA TRP A 232 29.95 -3.99 -5.67
C TRP A 232 30.68 -4.35 -6.97
N THR A 233 31.58 -5.33 -6.90
CA THR A 233 32.09 -6.02 -8.10
C THR A 233 31.17 -7.19 -8.43
N GLY A 234 30.01 -6.90 -9.03
CA GLY A 234 29.08 -7.91 -9.50
C GLY A 234 28.11 -7.31 -10.51
N THR A 235 28.14 -7.81 -11.75
CA THR A 235 27.18 -7.43 -12.78
C THR A 235 25.76 -7.75 -12.30
N ALA A 236 24.91 -6.74 -12.25
CA ALA A 236 23.49 -6.81 -11.89
C ALA A 236 22.63 -7.55 -12.93
N TRP A 237 22.96 -8.82 -13.18
CA TRP A 237 22.17 -9.74 -13.96
C TRP A 237 21.73 -10.85 -13.02
N ALA A 238 20.44 -10.84 -12.66
CA ALA A 238 19.76 -11.82 -11.83
C ALA A 238 20.15 -11.84 -10.34
N LEU A 239 19.57 -10.91 -9.56
CA LEU A 239 19.39 -11.19 -8.14
C LEU A 239 18.17 -12.10 -8.01
N HIS A 240 18.39 -13.26 -7.40
CA HIS A 240 17.36 -14.25 -7.08
C HIS A 240 16.18 -13.58 -6.38
N SER A 241 14.97 -14.09 -6.57
CA SER A 241 13.72 -13.59 -5.95
C SER A 241 13.77 -13.53 -4.42
N ASP A 242 14.78 -14.16 -3.81
CA ASP A 242 14.84 -14.45 -2.38
C ASP A 242 16.03 -13.73 -1.70
N THR A 243 16.37 -12.51 -2.14
CA THR A 243 17.45 -11.68 -1.56
C THR A 243 16.95 -10.30 -1.15
N ASP A 244 17.61 -9.66 -0.18
CA ASP A 244 17.25 -8.28 0.26
C ASP A 244 17.47 -7.23 -0.86
N CYS A 245 18.15 -7.60 -1.95
CA CYS A 245 18.43 -6.72 -3.09
C CYS A 245 17.61 -7.10 -4.34
N ALA A 246 16.59 -7.95 -4.20
CA ALA A 246 15.81 -8.43 -5.34
C ALA A 246 15.12 -7.29 -6.11
N ALA A 247 15.08 -7.44 -7.45
CA ALA A 247 14.33 -6.56 -8.32
C ALA A 247 12.81 -6.78 -8.16
N ALA A 248 12.04 -5.70 -8.25
CA ALA A 248 10.60 -5.69 -7.99
C ALA A 248 9.89 -4.93 -9.14
N PRO A 249 9.34 -5.61 -10.15
CA PRO A 249 9.20 -7.06 -10.27
C PRO A 249 10.48 -7.79 -10.71
N ALA A 250 10.52 -9.11 -10.49
CA ALA A 250 11.65 -9.96 -10.83
C ALA A 250 12.09 -9.80 -12.31
N PHE A 251 13.40 -9.78 -12.54
CA PHE A 251 13.97 -9.63 -13.87
C PHE A 251 13.66 -10.86 -14.74
N ILE A 252 12.98 -10.64 -15.86
CA ILE A 252 12.85 -11.63 -16.93
C ILE A 252 13.95 -11.34 -17.96
N PRO A 253 14.81 -12.31 -18.33
CA PRO A 253 15.80 -12.14 -19.39
C PRO A 253 15.17 -11.59 -20.68
N GLY A 254 15.70 -10.48 -21.20
CA GLY A 254 15.16 -9.78 -22.38
C GLY A 254 14.05 -8.76 -22.09
N SER A 255 13.59 -8.65 -20.84
CA SER A 255 12.69 -7.57 -20.39
C SER A 255 13.48 -6.38 -19.85
N SER A 256 12.91 -5.18 -19.91
CA SER A 256 13.56 -3.95 -19.50
C SER A 256 13.61 -3.71 -17.97
N ALA A 257 13.03 -4.59 -17.12
CA ALA A 257 12.92 -4.39 -15.66
C ALA A 257 12.55 -2.95 -15.25
N CYS A 258 11.57 -2.37 -15.96
CA CYS A 258 11.12 -0.99 -15.78
C CYS A 258 9.63 -0.91 -15.43
N ARG A 259 9.09 -1.97 -14.82
CA ARG A 259 7.73 -1.99 -14.25
C ARG A 259 7.85 -1.73 -12.75
N GLY A 260 6.84 -1.15 -12.10
CA GLY A 260 6.92 -0.88 -10.67
C GLY A 260 7.99 0.13 -10.31
N HIS A 261 8.80 -0.23 -9.31
CA HIS A 261 10.01 0.47 -8.91
C HIS A 261 11.15 0.35 -9.93
N GLY A 262 10.93 -0.40 -11.01
CA GLY A 262 11.91 -0.60 -12.07
C GLY A 262 13.19 -1.21 -11.53
N GLN A 263 14.30 -0.53 -11.78
CA GLN A 263 15.62 -1.07 -11.49
C GLN A 263 16.06 -0.86 -10.04
N VAL A 264 15.31 -0.14 -9.20
CA VAL A 264 15.69 0.06 -7.78
C VAL A 264 15.17 -1.04 -6.84
N GLY A 265 14.45 -2.03 -7.37
CA GLY A 265 14.00 -3.20 -6.59
C GLY A 265 13.11 -2.82 -5.42
N HIS A 266 13.23 -3.56 -4.32
CA HIS A 266 12.48 -3.33 -3.07
C HIS A 266 12.99 -2.16 -2.21
N PHE A 267 14.01 -1.42 -2.64
CA PHE A 267 14.54 -0.30 -1.85
C PHE A 267 13.51 0.76 -1.49
N PRO A 268 12.53 1.11 -2.35
CA PRO A 268 11.46 2.03 -1.98
C PRO A 268 10.57 1.53 -0.84
N ASP A 269 10.52 0.20 -0.61
CA ASP A 269 9.66 -0.46 0.38
C ASP A 269 10.31 -0.49 1.78
N TYR A 270 11.64 -0.35 1.86
CA TYR A 270 12.37 -0.41 3.13
C TYR A 270 12.35 0.93 3.86
N SER A 271 11.53 1.00 4.91
CA SER A 271 11.31 2.21 5.71
C SER A 271 12.60 2.84 6.26
N TRP A 272 13.61 2.02 6.52
CA TRP A 272 14.89 2.39 7.14
C TRP A 272 16.02 2.73 6.15
N LEU A 273 15.80 2.56 4.84
CA LEU A 273 16.84 2.72 3.83
C LEU A 273 16.87 4.13 3.23
N SER A 274 18.07 4.69 3.06
CA SER A 274 18.29 5.88 2.22
C SER A 274 19.17 5.50 1.05
N TYR A 275 18.80 5.95 -0.15
CA TYR A 275 19.50 5.62 -1.39
C TYR A 275 19.42 6.76 -2.40
N ILE A 276 20.40 6.84 -3.30
CA ILE A 276 20.42 7.78 -4.41
C ILE A 276 20.28 6.99 -5.71
N TYR A 277 19.47 7.43 -6.66
CA TYR A 277 19.34 6.77 -7.97
C TYR A 277 19.22 7.78 -9.11
N PRO A 278 19.69 7.44 -10.34
CA PRO A 278 19.58 8.32 -11.49
C PRO A 278 18.20 8.14 -12.15
N ALA A 279 17.24 8.98 -11.77
CA ALA A 279 15.86 8.86 -12.25
C ALA A 279 15.75 9.21 -13.75
N ALA A 280 15.24 8.29 -14.57
CA ALA A 280 15.11 8.50 -16.02
C ALA A 280 14.20 9.68 -16.38
N TRP A 281 13.22 10.00 -15.53
CA TRP A 281 12.33 11.13 -15.72
C TRP A 281 12.98 12.49 -15.40
N HIS A 282 14.19 12.53 -14.80
CA HIS A 282 14.82 13.77 -14.35
C HIS A 282 15.34 14.62 -15.53
N PRO A 283 15.08 15.95 -15.57
CA PRO A 283 15.43 16.82 -16.72
C PRO A 283 16.90 16.82 -17.14
N SER A 284 17.81 16.58 -16.21
CA SER A 284 19.26 16.67 -16.42
C SER A 284 19.99 15.34 -16.25
N ASN A 285 19.31 14.18 -16.38
CA ASN A 285 19.86 12.86 -16.02
C ASN A 285 20.47 12.87 -14.60
N GLY A 286 19.78 13.55 -13.68
CA GLY A 286 20.26 13.84 -12.34
C GLY A 286 19.93 12.71 -11.36
N TYR A 287 20.58 12.78 -10.20
CA TYR A 287 20.39 11.83 -9.12
C TYR A 287 19.33 12.33 -8.12
N ILE A 288 18.44 11.44 -7.70
CA ILE A 288 17.46 11.69 -6.65
C ILE A 288 17.90 11.00 -5.38
N LEU A 289 18.03 11.75 -4.29
CA LEU A 289 18.15 11.20 -2.94
C LEU A 289 16.75 10.84 -2.42
N ARG A 290 16.58 9.59 -2.04
CA ARG A 290 15.43 9.07 -1.30
C ARG A 290 15.86 8.81 0.14
N ASN A 291 15.15 9.43 1.08
CA ASN A 291 15.31 9.24 2.52
C ASN A 291 14.02 8.60 3.03
N ASN A 292 13.90 7.28 2.90
CA ASN A 292 12.68 6.58 3.33
C ASN A 292 12.37 6.82 4.82
N PRO A 293 13.33 6.87 5.76
CA PRO A 293 12.99 7.12 7.16
C PRO A 293 12.14 8.38 7.38
N THR A 294 12.45 9.46 6.67
CA THR A 294 11.68 10.71 6.75
C THR A 294 10.31 10.56 6.08
N GLU A 295 10.25 9.93 4.92
CA GLU A 295 9.01 9.74 4.14
C GLU A 295 8.02 8.81 4.86
N TYR A 296 8.51 7.73 5.47
CA TYR A 296 7.72 6.76 6.22
C TYR A 296 7.26 7.31 7.57
N ASN A 297 8.03 8.18 8.21
CA ASN A 297 7.58 8.95 9.39
C ASN A 297 6.37 9.84 9.07
N GLU A 298 6.42 10.52 7.91
CA GLU A 298 5.29 11.31 7.41
C GLU A 298 4.10 10.41 7.08
N ALA A 299 4.33 9.30 6.35
CA ALA A 299 3.29 8.33 6.04
C ALA A 299 2.57 7.85 7.30
N TRP A 300 3.32 7.43 8.34
CA TRP A 300 2.75 6.97 9.60
C TRP A 300 1.88 8.04 10.27
N SER A 301 2.36 9.29 10.28
CA SER A 301 1.62 10.42 10.86
C SER A 301 0.30 10.69 10.13
N TRP A 302 0.30 10.60 8.80
CA TRP A 302 -0.89 10.80 8.00
C TRP A 302 -1.85 9.62 8.06
N LEU A 303 -1.35 8.39 8.10
CA LEU A 303 -2.15 7.19 8.38
C LEU A 303 -2.93 7.35 9.70
N SER A 304 -2.25 7.71 10.79
CA SER A 304 -2.88 8.00 12.08
C SER A 304 -3.92 9.12 11.98
N THR A 305 -3.63 10.19 11.22
CA THR A 305 -4.53 11.34 11.06
C THR A 305 -5.82 10.98 10.32
N VAL A 306 -5.73 10.23 9.22
CA VAL A 306 -6.89 9.77 8.45
C VAL A 306 -7.73 8.79 9.28
N MET A 307 -7.07 7.83 9.94
CA MET A 307 -7.75 6.86 10.80
C MET A 307 -8.45 7.51 12.00
N ALA A 308 -7.84 8.51 12.64
CA ALA A 308 -8.50 9.26 13.72
C ALA A 308 -9.71 10.06 13.20
N SER A 309 -9.60 10.58 11.97
CA SER A 309 -10.72 11.25 11.30
C SER A 309 -11.87 10.27 11.05
N CYS A 310 -11.63 9.00 10.72
CA CYS A 310 -12.67 7.96 10.64
C CYS A 310 -13.48 7.87 11.95
N LEU A 311 -12.82 7.95 13.11
CA LEU A 311 -13.43 7.93 14.45
C LEU A 311 -14.07 9.26 14.88
N GLY A 312 -14.07 10.28 14.03
CA GLY A 312 -14.62 11.61 14.35
C GLY A 312 -13.72 12.45 15.27
N ILE A 313 -12.49 12.01 15.52
CA ILE A 313 -11.52 12.75 16.32
C ILE A 313 -10.95 13.88 15.46
N LYS A 314 -11.08 15.12 15.95
CA LYS A 314 -10.43 16.28 15.33
C LYS A 314 -8.94 16.23 15.61
N THR A 315 -8.11 16.31 14.58
CA THR A 315 -6.65 16.25 14.69
C THR A 315 -6.01 17.57 14.30
N ALA A 316 -5.07 18.06 15.11
CA ALA A 316 -4.26 19.21 14.75
C ALA A 316 -3.19 18.74 13.75
N SER A 317 -2.91 19.50 12.69
CA SER A 317 -1.84 19.15 11.75
C SER A 317 -0.52 18.92 12.51
N SER A 318 0.07 17.73 12.38
CA SER A 318 1.41 17.49 12.89
C SER A 318 2.39 18.36 12.08
N LYS A 319 2.87 19.45 12.70
CA LYS A 319 4.23 19.89 12.40
C LYS A 319 5.12 18.79 12.96
N VAL A 320 5.86 18.10 12.08
CA VAL A 320 7.06 17.37 12.49
C VAL A 320 7.92 18.40 13.21
N SER A 321 7.99 18.28 14.53
CA SER A 321 8.74 19.22 15.37
C SER A 321 10.14 18.67 15.53
N ASP A 322 11.15 19.47 15.20
CA ASP A 322 12.57 19.21 15.46
C ASP A 322 12.93 19.16 16.97
N ASN A 323 11.98 18.90 17.86
CA ASN A 323 12.27 18.75 19.28
C ASN A 323 11.11 18.08 20.05
N PRO A 324 11.33 16.95 20.75
CA PRO A 324 10.33 16.34 21.62
C PRO A 324 10.47 16.94 23.01
N LEU A 325 9.43 17.62 23.52
CA LEU A 325 9.05 17.68 24.95
C LEU A 325 8.00 18.79 25.18
N LYS A 326 6.77 18.36 25.48
CA LYS A 326 5.91 18.78 26.62
C LYS A 326 4.43 18.55 26.30
N THR A 327 3.81 17.74 27.15
CA THR A 327 2.37 17.50 27.27
C THR A 327 1.72 18.60 28.12
N ASN A 328 0.43 18.86 27.91
CA ASN A 328 -0.59 18.84 28.96
C ASN A 328 -2.03 19.00 28.42
N SER A 329 -2.95 18.43 29.19
CA SER A 329 -4.39 18.26 29.02
C SER A 329 -5.21 19.53 29.19
N ASN A 330 -6.37 19.63 28.50
CA ASN A 330 -7.71 19.63 29.12
C ASN A 330 -8.84 19.90 28.11
N THR A 331 -10.02 19.39 28.47
CA THR A 331 -11.29 19.31 27.73
C THR A 331 -11.82 20.62 27.16
N GLY A 332 -12.15 20.60 25.86
CA GLY A 332 -12.88 21.67 25.16
C GLY A 332 -12.51 21.75 23.68
N GLY A 333 -13.03 20.85 22.82
CA GLY A 333 -12.94 20.98 21.37
C GLY A 333 -11.53 21.21 20.77
N GLN A 334 -10.47 20.81 21.47
CA GLN A 334 -9.09 21.01 21.01
C GLN A 334 -8.66 19.82 20.15
N SER A 335 -8.19 20.12 18.94
CA SER A 335 -7.72 19.12 18.00
C SER A 335 -6.54 18.32 18.61
N GLN A 336 -6.64 17.00 18.63
CA GLN A 336 -5.62 16.10 19.19
C GLN A 336 -4.38 16.12 18.29
N LYS A 337 -3.21 16.46 18.85
CA LYS A 337 -1.93 16.31 18.15
C LYS A 337 -1.50 14.85 18.25
N LEU A 338 -1.64 14.08 17.17
CA LEU A 338 -1.09 12.73 17.08
C LEU A 338 0.42 12.84 16.85
N THR A 339 1.20 12.48 17.85
CA THR A 339 2.67 12.44 17.77
C THR A 339 3.12 11.00 17.61
N ILE A 340 4.12 10.79 16.75
CA ILE A 340 4.74 9.48 16.64
C ILE A 340 5.44 9.09 17.96
N PRO A 341 5.14 7.90 18.52
CA PRO A 341 5.90 7.37 19.65
C PRO A 341 7.38 7.22 19.29
N ALA A 342 8.27 7.49 20.26
CA ALA A 342 9.71 7.48 20.02
C ALA A 342 10.20 6.10 19.54
N ASP A 343 9.71 5.02 20.14
CA ASP A 343 10.04 3.65 19.76
C ASP A 343 9.56 3.26 18.35
N ILE A 344 8.45 3.85 17.89
CA ILE A 344 7.98 3.69 16.50
C ILE A 344 8.88 4.45 15.52
N ASN A 345 9.25 5.69 15.84
CA ASN A 345 10.23 6.42 15.04
C ASN A 345 11.56 5.68 14.98
N ASP A 346 12.01 5.12 16.10
CA ASP A 346 13.24 4.32 16.17
C ASP A 346 13.14 3.07 15.29
N ALA A 347 11.99 2.39 15.27
CA ALA A 347 11.77 1.24 14.39
C ALA A 347 11.82 1.62 12.89
N ILE A 348 11.20 2.74 12.49
CA ILE A 348 11.27 3.26 11.12
C ILE A 348 12.71 3.63 10.74
N CYS A 349 13.49 4.18 11.67
CA CYS A 349 14.83 4.71 11.38
C CYS A 349 15.97 3.69 11.54
N LYS A 350 15.71 2.54 12.19
CA LYS A 350 16.77 1.59 12.52
C LYS A 350 17.28 0.89 11.27
N LYS A 351 18.56 1.09 10.97
CA LYS A 351 19.20 0.52 9.79
C LYS A 351 19.43 -0.97 9.94
N HIS A 352 19.26 -1.68 8.83
CA HIS A 352 19.56 -3.10 8.69
C HIS A 352 20.61 -3.32 7.60
N THR A 353 21.44 -4.35 7.76
CA THR A 353 22.44 -4.72 6.76
C THR A 353 21.78 -5.58 5.69
N LEU A 354 21.80 -5.11 4.43
CA LEU A 354 21.28 -5.87 3.29
C LEU A 354 22.17 -7.09 2.98
N ASP A 355 21.53 -8.21 2.61
CA ASP A 355 22.19 -9.42 2.15
C ASP A 355 21.80 -9.75 0.69
N ASN A 356 22.81 -9.99 -0.15
CA ASN A 356 22.63 -10.29 -1.58
C ASN A 356 22.47 -11.79 -1.88
N THR A 357 22.44 -12.64 -0.86
CA THR A 357 22.32 -14.10 -0.97
C THR A 357 21.05 -14.64 -0.34
N LYS A 358 20.40 -13.88 0.55
CA LYS A 358 19.19 -14.28 1.27
C LYS A 358 18.38 -13.06 1.72
N LEU A 359 17.13 -13.30 2.10
CA LEU A 359 16.32 -12.34 2.86
C LEU A 359 16.77 -12.37 4.32
N SER A 360 17.30 -11.26 4.83
CA SER A 360 17.75 -11.15 6.22
C SER A 360 17.42 -9.80 6.84
N ALA A 361 17.64 -8.71 6.10
CA ALA A 361 17.36 -7.36 6.56
C ALA A 361 15.87 -7.16 6.87
N VAL A 362 14.99 -7.69 6.01
CA VAL A 362 13.53 -7.62 6.20
C VAL A 362 13.08 -8.31 7.50
N PHE A 363 13.66 -9.46 7.84
CA PHE A 363 13.32 -10.16 9.08
C PHE A 363 13.84 -9.44 10.33
N GLU A 364 15.01 -8.80 10.23
CA GLU A 364 15.53 -7.98 11.33
C GLU A 364 14.74 -6.66 11.51
N SER A 365 14.23 -6.09 10.41
CA SER A 365 13.27 -4.97 10.44
C SER A 365 12.00 -5.37 11.15
N GLU A 366 11.38 -6.49 10.75
CA GLU A 366 10.18 -7.03 11.36
C GLU A 366 10.35 -7.28 12.87
N LYS A 367 11.47 -7.89 13.29
CA LYS A 367 11.81 -8.09 14.72
C LYS A 367 11.95 -6.76 15.47
N THR A 368 12.46 -5.72 14.81
CA THR A 368 12.56 -4.39 15.40
C THR A 368 11.17 -3.83 15.67
N TRP A 369 10.25 -3.91 14.71
CA TRP A 369 8.87 -3.50 14.90
C TRP A 369 8.17 -4.29 16.01
N GLN A 370 8.34 -5.61 16.04
CA GLN A 370 7.85 -6.49 17.11
C GLN A 370 8.32 -6.08 18.50
N SER A 371 9.49 -5.45 18.61
CA SER A 371 10.09 -5.04 19.88
C SER A 371 9.57 -3.71 20.43
N THR A 372 8.80 -2.95 19.65
CA THR A 372 8.17 -1.70 20.09
C THR A 372 7.00 -1.95 21.04
N GLU A 373 6.63 -0.97 21.86
CA GLU A 373 5.55 -1.10 22.85
C GLU A 373 4.17 -1.31 22.21
N LEU A 374 3.94 -0.70 21.04
CA LEU A 374 2.73 -0.97 20.26
C LEU A 374 2.85 -2.26 19.44
N GLY A 375 4.02 -2.53 18.86
CA GLY A 375 4.29 -3.72 18.04
C GLY A 375 4.08 -5.03 18.78
N LYS A 376 4.55 -5.14 20.04
CA LYS A 376 4.36 -6.33 20.90
C LYS A 376 2.89 -6.74 21.09
N LYS A 377 1.95 -5.82 20.88
CA LYS A 377 0.51 -6.08 21.01
C LYS A 377 -0.04 -6.83 19.81
N PHE A 378 0.58 -6.67 18.64
CA PHE A 378 0.20 -7.38 17.44
C PHE A 378 0.71 -8.82 17.53
N LYS A 379 -0.21 -9.75 17.34
CA LYS A 379 0.16 -11.13 17.09
C LYS A 379 0.28 -11.28 15.59
N LEU A 380 1.50 -11.42 15.09
CA LEU A 380 1.69 -12.25 13.91
C LEU A 380 1.18 -13.61 14.34
N ASN A 381 -0.05 -13.99 13.96
CA ASN A 381 -0.38 -15.40 14.05
C ASN A 381 0.68 -16.16 13.22
N GLU A 382 0.81 -17.46 13.41
CA GLU A 382 1.67 -18.38 12.63
C GLU A 382 1.24 -18.42 11.15
N ARG A 383 1.36 -17.27 10.46
CA ARG A 383 0.69 -16.90 9.23
C ARG A 383 1.55 -17.26 8.04
N TRP A 384 2.80 -16.81 8.06
CA TRP A 384 3.74 -17.00 6.98
C TRP A 384 4.76 -18.07 7.25
N ASN A 385 5.05 -18.87 6.23
CA ASN A 385 6.36 -19.48 6.16
C ASN A 385 7.33 -18.39 5.68
N ASN A 386 7.96 -17.70 6.63
CA ASN A 386 8.89 -16.61 6.35
C ASN A 386 10.02 -17.03 5.40
N ASN A 387 10.43 -18.31 5.41
CA ASN A 387 11.45 -18.81 4.49
C ASN A 387 10.98 -18.93 3.02
N LYS A 388 9.68 -18.80 2.76
CA LYS A 388 9.08 -19.01 1.44
C LYS A 388 8.15 -17.89 0.98
N CYS A 389 7.86 -16.90 1.82
CA CYS A 389 6.90 -15.82 1.53
C CYS A 389 5.54 -16.33 0.98
N VAL A 390 5.05 -17.47 1.49
CA VAL A 390 3.77 -18.07 1.10
C VAL A 390 2.90 -18.34 2.32
N PHE A 391 1.60 -18.29 2.10
CA PHE A 391 0.61 -18.69 3.09
C PHE A 391 0.67 -20.20 3.34
N THR A 392 0.47 -20.58 4.60
CA THR A 392 0.39 -21.98 5.01
C THR A 392 -1.07 -22.49 4.95
N GLU A 393 -1.27 -23.81 4.88
CA GLU A 393 -2.64 -24.38 4.90
C GLU A 393 -3.47 -23.96 6.13
N PRO A 394 -2.93 -23.95 7.36
CA PRO A 394 -3.62 -23.40 8.52
C PRO A 394 -4.06 -21.94 8.33
N MET A 395 -3.23 -21.14 7.66
CA MET A 395 -3.56 -19.75 7.40
C MET A 395 -4.68 -19.60 6.37
N TYR A 396 -4.66 -20.36 5.28
CA TYR A 396 -5.77 -20.35 4.31
C TYR A 396 -7.11 -20.68 4.98
N LYS A 397 -7.12 -21.69 5.86
CA LYS A 397 -8.31 -22.04 6.64
C LYS A 397 -8.73 -20.92 7.59
N SER A 398 -7.78 -20.26 8.27
CA SER A 398 -8.06 -19.13 9.15
C SER A 398 -8.65 -17.91 8.42
N LEU A 399 -8.39 -17.82 7.11
CA LEU A 399 -8.93 -16.80 6.22
C LEU A 399 -10.34 -17.12 5.73
N GLY A 400 -10.81 -18.37 5.90
CA GLY A 400 -12.11 -18.85 5.44
C GLY A 400 -12.07 -19.65 4.15
N LEU A 401 -10.90 -20.13 3.72
CA LEU A 401 -10.81 -21.11 2.63
C LEU A 401 -11.31 -22.48 3.14
N ILE A 402 -12.35 -23.03 2.51
CA ILE A 402 -13.00 -24.28 2.93
C ILE A 402 -12.25 -25.48 2.36
N ASP A 403 -12.12 -25.51 1.04
CA ASP A 403 -11.42 -26.55 0.29
C ASP A 403 -10.17 -25.90 -0.31
N GLY A 404 -9.04 -26.61 -0.25
CA GLY A 404 -7.73 -26.08 -0.65
C GLY A 404 -7.69 -25.42 -2.02
N LEU A 405 -6.59 -24.72 -2.30
CA LEU A 405 -6.43 -23.91 -3.52
C LEU A 405 -6.67 -24.74 -4.79
N ALA A 406 -7.37 -24.16 -5.77
CA ALA A 406 -7.58 -24.85 -7.03
C ALA A 406 -6.29 -24.88 -7.85
N GLN A 407 -6.15 -25.90 -8.69
CA GLN A 407 -4.93 -26.11 -9.48
C GLN A 407 -4.88 -25.24 -10.75
N THR A 408 -6.01 -24.65 -11.17
CA THR A 408 -6.13 -23.90 -12.43
C THR A 408 -7.09 -22.70 -12.30
N ARG A 409 -6.94 -21.70 -13.16
CA ARG A 409 -7.78 -20.48 -13.23
C ARG A 409 -9.28 -20.77 -13.33
N TYR A 410 -9.64 -21.82 -14.06
CA TYR A 410 -11.02 -22.19 -14.35
C TYR A 410 -11.61 -23.15 -13.30
N GLY A 411 -10.82 -23.53 -12.29
CA GLY A 411 -11.32 -24.19 -11.10
C GLY A 411 -12.13 -23.25 -10.21
N ASN A 412 -12.82 -23.85 -9.24
CA ASN A 412 -13.51 -23.11 -8.19
C ASN A 412 -12.84 -23.39 -6.85
N ILE A 413 -12.60 -22.35 -6.06
CA ILE A 413 -12.32 -22.48 -4.63
C ILE A 413 -13.57 -22.12 -3.83
N ASN A 414 -13.73 -22.75 -2.66
CA ASN A 414 -14.86 -22.50 -1.78
C ASN A 414 -14.41 -21.62 -0.63
N VAL A 415 -15.09 -20.48 -0.44
CA VAL A 415 -14.76 -19.47 0.58
C VAL A 415 -15.98 -19.28 1.47
N GLU A 416 -15.79 -19.28 2.78
CA GLU A 416 -16.87 -19.05 3.75
C GLU A 416 -17.39 -17.60 3.65
N ALA A 417 -18.72 -17.45 3.64
CA ALA A 417 -19.36 -16.16 3.39
C ALA A 417 -19.01 -15.07 4.41
N ASN A 418 -18.86 -15.40 5.68
CA ASN A 418 -18.60 -14.43 6.75
C ASN A 418 -17.09 -14.18 7.00
N SER A 419 -16.24 -14.77 6.16
CA SER A 419 -14.80 -14.88 6.39
C SER A 419 -14.03 -13.63 6.01
N THR A 420 -12.85 -13.46 6.60
CA THR A 420 -11.93 -12.36 6.26
C THR A 420 -11.63 -12.33 4.76
N LEU A 421 -11.39 -13.49 4.12
CA LEU A 421 -11.08 -13.57 2.69
C LEU A 421 -12.21 -13.03 1.81
N HIS A 422 -13.47 -13.35 2.14
CA HIS A 422 -14.61 -12.81 1.39
C HIS A 422 -14.72 -11.29 1.57
N TYR A 423 -14.61 -10.78 2.80
CA TYR A 423 -14.66 -9.34 3.05
C TYR A 423 -13.49 -8.56 2.42
N MET A 424 -12.30 -9.17 2.33
CA MET A 424 -11.16 -8.61 1.58
C MET A 424 -11.50 -8.43 0.10
N GLN A 425 -12.12 -9.44 -0.52
CA GLN A 425 -12.55 -9.36 -1.92
C GLN A 425 -13.60 -8.26 -2.13
N LEU A 426 -14.61 -8.15 -1.26
CA LEU A 426 -15.63 -7.09 -1.32
C LEU A 426 -15.00 -5.69 -1.20
N ALA A 427 -14.07 -5.51 -0.25
CA ALA A 427 -13.38 -4.25 -0.07
C ALA A 427 -12.45 -3.91 -1.23
N ALA A 428 -11.78 -4.89 -1.82
CA ALA A 428 -10.97 -4.71 -3.02
C ALA A 428 -11.83 -4.28 -4.22
N ASP A 429 -13.03 -4.86 -4.39
CA ASP A 429 -13.98 -4.42 -5.41
C ASP A 429 -14.43 -2.96 -5.18
N ILE A 430 -14.73 -2.58 -3.94
CA ILE A 430 -15.10 -1.18 -3.59
C ILE A 430 -13.96 -0.21 -3.90
N HIS A 431 -12.71 -0.57 -3.56
CA HIS A 431 -11.54 0.26 -3.84
C HIS A 431 -11.30 0.39 -5.33
N TYR A 432 -11.28 -0.73 -6.05
CA TYR A 432 -11.02 -0.75 -7.49
C TYR A 432 -12.07 0.07 -8.26
N LYS A 433 -13.34 -0.08 -7.91
CA LYS A 433 -14.44 0.69 -8.52
C LYS A 433 -14.33 2.18 -8.24
N TRP A 434 -13.89 2.55 -7.04
CA TRP A 434 -13.58 3.94 -6.73
C TRP A 434 -12.43 4.47 -7.60
N CYS A 435 -11.34 3.70 -7.79
CA CYS A 435 -10.24 4.09 -8.68
C CYS A 435 -10.70 4.29 -10.14
N GLN A 436 -11.56 3.41 -10.66
CA GLN A 436 -12.12 3.56 -12.01
C GLN A 436 -12.91 4.86 -12.16
N LYS A 437 -13.84 5.11 -11.23
CA LYS A 437 -14.63 6.35 -11.23
C LYS A 437 -13.75 7.58 -11.06
N TRP A 438 -12.78 7.55 -10.15
CA TRP A 438 -11.86 8.67 -9.93
C TRP A 438 -11.06 9.00 -11.20
N ALA A 439 -10.58 7.98 -11.92
CA ALA A 439 -9.86 8.15 -13.18
C ALA A 439 -10.72 8.77 -14.30
N GLU A 440 -12.01 8.42 -14.36
CA GLU A 440 -12.99 9.02 -15.28
C GLU A 440 -13.24 10.51 -14.96
N GLU A 441 -13.28 10.85 -13.67
CA GLU A 441 -13.48 12.22 -13.18
C GLU A 441 -12.22 13.10 -13.29
N HIS A 442 -11.03 12.47 -13.40
CA HIS A 442 -9.73 13.14 -13.47
C HIS A 442 -8.92 12.73 -14.72
N PRO A 443 -9.45 12.95 -15.94
CA PRO A 443 -8.82 12.52 -17.18
C PRO A 443 -7.44 13.18 -17.43
N GLU A 444 -7.16 14.31 -16.78
CA GLU A 444 -5.87 15.02 -16.85
C GLU A 444 -4.69 14.18 -16.33
N PHE A 445 -4.94 13.20 -15.43
CA PHE A 445 -3.88 12.31 -14.96
C PHE A 445 -3.54 11.21 -15.97
N LYS A 446 -4.39 10.98 -16.96
CA LYS A 446 -4.26 9.94 -18.00
C LYS A 446 -3.94 8.55 -17.43
N TRP A 447 -4.35 8.33 -16.18
CA TRP A 447 -4.21 7.08 -15.46
C TRP A 447 -5.50 6.28 -15.67
N GLN A 448 -5.38 5.01 -16.06
CA GLN A 448 -6.52 4.18 -16.41
C GLN A 448 -6.36 2.82 -15.72
N PRO A 449 -7.02 2.60 -14.57
CA PRO A 449 -7.16 1.26 -14.04
C PRO A 449 -8.10 0.50 -14.98
N ALA A 450 -7.61 -0.46 -15.76
CA ALA A 450 -8.37 -1.07 -16.85
C ALA A 450 -9.73 -1.66 -16.42
N ALA A 451 -10.60 -1.91 -17.39
CA ALA A 451 -11.86 -2.59 -17.11
C ALA A 451 -11.60 -3.99 -16.51
N ILE A 452 -12.38 -4.37 -15.49
CA ILE A 452 -12.42 -5.75 -15.00
C ILE A 452 -12.78 -6.62 -16.22
N LYS A 453 -11.93 -7.59 -16.57
CA LYS A 453 -12.31 -8.63 -17.53
C LYS A 453 -13.51 -9.36 -16.92
N LYS A 454 -14.70 -9.19 -17.50
CA LYS A 454 -15.92 -9.86 -17.07
C LYS A 454 -15.88 -11.34 -17.42
#